data_AF-A0A8J6J864-F1
#
_entry.id   AF-A0A8J6J864-F1
#
_cell.length_a   1.000
_cell.length_b   1.000
_cell.length_c   1.000
_cell.angle_alpha   90.00
_cell.angle_beta   90.00
_cell.angle_gamma   90.00
#
_symmetry.space_group_name_H-M   'P 1'
#
loop_
_entity.id
_entity.type
_entity.pdbx_description
1 polymer ?
#
loop_
_entity_poly.entity_id
_entity_poly.type
_entity_poly.pdbx_seq_one_letter_code
_entity_poly.pdbx_strand_id
1 'polypeptide(L)'
;MELYIHYTSLPQDKELPDVVEELNEVLEEGGVVCGGEDGRIDLELEDERHNPKYAQMAVKAYLQRAAFDKNTTVEIGGMEIGIYE
;
A
#
# COMPACT_ATOMS: atom_id res chain seq x y z
N MET A 1 -12.50 2.38 -4.86
CA MET A 1 -11.31 2.48 -5.75
C MET A 1 -10.27 1.43 -5.37
N GLU A 2 -9.56 0.84 -6.33
CA GLU A 2 -8.51 -0.15 -6.06
C GLU A 2 -7.11 0.49 -6.05
N LEU A 3 -6.25 0.01 -5.16
CA LEU A 3 -4.83 0.37 -5.08
C LEU A 3 -4.01 -0.90 -4.93
N TYR A 4 -2.91 -1.01 -5.68
CA TYR A 4 -2.00 -2.15 -5.59
C TYR A 4 -0.61 -1.71 -5.12
N ILE A 5 0.01 -2.49 -4.26
CA ILE A 5 1.40 -2.30 -3.83
C ILE A 5 2.22 -3.43 -4.46
N HIS A 6 3.08 -3.10 -5.41
CA HIS A 6 3.96 -4.06 -6.06
C HIS A 6 5.33 -4.01 -5.39
N TYR A 7 5.79 -5.13 -4.80
CA TYR A 7 7.03 -5.20 -4.03
C TYR A 7 7.86 -6.42 -4.45
N THR A 8 9.19 -6.31 -4.34
CA THR A 8 10.11 -7.44 -4.65
C THR A 8 10.42 -8.28 -3.42
N SER A 9 10.41 -7.66 -2.25
CA SER A 9 10.72 -8.30 -0.97
C SER A 9 10.08 -7.49 0.16
N LEU A 10 9.62 -8.18 1.20
CA LEU A 10 9.18 -7.52 2.43
C LEU A 10 10.39 -6.90 3.16
N PRO A 11 10.17 -5.87 3.99
CA PRO A 11 11.23 -5.32 4.82
C PRO A 11 11.83 -6.34 5.78
N GLN A 12 13.06 -6.06 6.22
CA GLN A 12 13.71 -6.89 7.22
C GLN A 12 12.87 -6.93 8.50
N ASP A 13 12.71 -8.13 9.07
CA ASP A 13 11.95 -8.39 10.30
C ASP A 13 10.44 -8.13 10.20
N LYS A 14 9.88 -8.14 8.98
CA LYS A 14 8.43 -8.11 8.73
C LYS A 14 7.97 -9.31 7.93
N GLU A 15 6.91 -9.96 8.41
CA GLU A 15 6.15 -10.93 7.64
C GLU A 15 4.94 -10.25 6.99
N LEU A 16 4.35 -10.91 5.98
CA LEU A 16 3.18 -10.37 5.29
C LEU A 16 2.03 -10.02 6.25
N PRO A 17 1.69 -10.84 7.27
CA PRO A 17 0.64 -10.49 8.22
C PRO A 17 0.90 -9.19 8.98
N ASP A 18 2.15 -8.92 9.39
CA ASP A 18 2.51 -7.67 10.08
C ASP A 18 2.27 -6.46 9.17
N VAL A 19 2.65 -6.59 7.90
CA VAL A 19 2.44 -5.53 6.89
C VAL A 19 0.95 -5.30 6.63
N VAL A 20 0.16 -6.37 6.57
CA VAL A 20 -1.29 -6.29 6.37
C VAL A 20 -1.97 -5.58 7.54
N GLU A 21 -1.61 -5.92 8.78
CA GLU A 21 -2.14 -5.26 9.97
C GLU A 21 -1.82 -3.77 9.97
N GLU A 22 -0.55 -3.41 9.78
CA GLU A 22 -0.11 -2.01 9.77
C GLU A 22 -0.70 -1.20 8.59
N LEU A 23 -0.90 -1.82 7.43
CA LEU A 23 -1.60 -1.17 6.32
C LEU A 23 -3.06 -0.86 6.66
N ASN A 24 -3.77 -1.78 7.32
CA ASN A 24 -5.13 -1.53 7.77
C ASN A 24 -5.18 -0.41 8.83
N GLU A 25 -4.18 -0.32 9.72
CA GLU A 25 -4.05 0.82 10.63
C GLU A 25 -3.80 2.14 9.90
N VAL A 26 -2.99 2.14 8.83
CA VAL A 26 -2.70 3.32 8.01
C VAL A 26 -3.93 3.79 7.23
N LEU A 27 -4.77 2.85 6.80
CA LEU A 27 -6.00 3.14 6.07
C LEU A 27 -7.13 3.58 7.01
N GLU A 28 -7.12 3.18 8.28
CA GLU A 28 -8.18 3.45 9.27
C GLU A 28 -9.59 3.12 8.72
N GLU A 29 -10.46 4.11 8.56
CA GLU A 29 -11.80 3.98 7.95
C GLU A 29 -11.80 4.30 6.44
N GLY A 30 -10.63 4.56 5.84
CA GLY A 30 -10.49 4.98 4.43
C GLY A 30 -10.29 3.84 3.43
N GLY A 31 -10.07 2.62 3.91
CA GLY A 31 -9.86 1.45 3.07
C GLY A 31 -9.42 0.23 3.88
N VAL A 32 -9.23 -0.88 3.18
CA VAL A 32 -8.85 -2.16 3.77
C VAL A 32 -7.93 -2.94 2.83
N VAL A 33 -7.03 -3.75 3.40
CA VAL A 33 -6.33 -4.77 2.63
C VAL A 33 -7.30 -5.92 2.34
N CYS A 34 -7.59 -6.17 1.07
CA CYS A 34 -8.59 -7.15 0.64
C CYS A 34 -7.98 -8.41 0.03
N GLY A 35 -6.67 -8.42 -0.25
CA GLY A 35 -6.00 -9.58 -0.84
C GLY A 35 -4.55 -9.31 -1.23
N GLY A 36 -4.06 -10.14 -2.14
CA GLY A 36 -2.71 -10.06 -2.68
C GLY A 36 -2.23 -11.39 -3.23
N GLU A 37 -1.08 -11.34 -3.91
CA GLU A 37 -0.32 -12.48 -4.38
C GLU A 37 1.17 -12.26 -4.12
N ASP A 38 2.03 -13.22 -4.44
CA ASP A 38 3.47 -13.07 -4.18
C ASP A 38 4.03 -11.85 -4.94
N GLY A 39 4.50 -10.86 -4.18
CA GLY A 39 4.96 -9.57 -4.70
C GLY A 39 3.88 -8.51 -4.96
N ARG A 40 2.62 -8.74 -4.57
CA ARG A 40 1.55 -7.73 -4.66
C ARG A 40 0.59 -7.74 -3.46
N ILE A 41 0.26 -6.57 -2.93
CA ILE A 41 -0.81 -6.39 -1.92
C ILE A 41 -1.96 -5.61 -2.55
N ASP A 42 -3.19 -6.10 -2.34
CA ASP A 42 -4.41 -5.53 -2.92
C ASP A 42 -5.18 -4.77 -1.85
N LEU A 43 -5.46 -3.49 -2.11
CA LEU A 43 -6.17 -2.60 -1.22
C LEU A 43 -7.45 -2.10 -1.89
N GLU A 44 -8.55 -2.13 -1.13
CA GLU A 44 -9.81 -1.53 -1.51
C GLU A 44 -10.01 -0.23 -0.70
N LEU A 45 -10.12 0.90 -1.40
CA LEU A 45 -10.32 2.21 -0.82
C LEU A 45 -11.79 2.61 -0.88
N GLU A 46 -12.31 3.20 0.20
CA GLU A 46 -13.68 3.70 0.27
C GLU A 46 -13.85 4.94 -0.62
N ASP A 47 -14.63 4.80 -1.70
CA ASP A 47 -14.77 5.78 -2.78
C ASP A 47 -15.52 7.06 -2.37
N GLU A 48 -16.42 6.98 -1.38
CA GLU A 48 -17.44 8.01 -1.19
C GLU A 48 -17.00 9.23 -0.36
N ARG A 49 -15.85 9.17 0.33
CA ARG A 49 -15.39 10.26 1.24
C ARG A 49 -13.89 10.56 1.22
N HIS A 50 -13.07 9.67 0.70
CA HIS A 50 -11.61 9.79 0.78
C HIS A 50 -11.00 10.17 -0.56
N ASN A 51 -10.26 11.28 -0.59
CA ASN A 51 -9.50 11.66 -1.78
C ASN A 51 -8.44 10.57 -2.03
N PRO A 52 -8.45 9.91 -3.20
CA PRO A 52 -7.53 8.80 -3.48
C PRO A 52 -6.06 9.21 -3.39
N LYS A 53 -5.74 10.51 -3.57
CA LYS A 53 -4.39 11.03 -3.34
C LYS A 53 -3.95 10.95 -1.88
N TYR A 54 -4.86 11.14 -0.91
CA TYR A 54 -4.51 11.01 0.51
C TYR A 54 -4.21 9.58 0.87
N ALA A 55 -5.03 8.62 0.43
CA ALA A 55 -4.76 7.20 0.63
C ALA A 55 -3.43 6.78 0.02
N GLN A 56 -3.17 7.21 -1.22
CA GLN A 56 -1.88 6.98 -1.88
C GLN A 56 -0.70 7.58 -1.09
N MET A 57 -0.82 8.81 -0.59
CA MET A 57 0.23 9.44 0.21
C MET A 57 0.47 8.71 1.54
N ALA A 58 -0.60 8.28 2.22
CA ALA A 58 -0.51 7.55 3.48
C ALA A 58 0.18 6.19 3.28
N VAL A 59 -0.24 5.44 2.26
CA VAL A 59 0.39 4.17 1.87
C VAL A 59 1.85 4.38 1.49
N LYS A 60 2.18 5.36 0.65
CA LYS A 60 3.59 5.67 0.31
C LYS A 60 4.42 6.00 1.56
N ALA A 61 3.90 6.86 2.45
CA ALA A 61 4.60 7.25 3.67
C ALA A 61 4.86 6.04 4.59
N TYR A 62 3.88 5.14 4.70
CA TYR A 62 4.04 3.88 5.39
C TYR A 62 5.15 3.01 4.78
N LEU A 63 5.09 2.76 3.47
CA LEU A 63 6.05 1.90 2.78
C LEU A 63 7.48 2.44 2.90
N GLN A 64 7.66 3.76 2.81
CA GLN A 64 8.94 4.42 3.04
C GLN A 64 9.43 4.23 4.48
N ARG A 65 8.57 4.43 5.49
CA ARG A 65 8.89 4.25 6.91
C ARG A 65 9.24 2.81 7.25
N ALA A 66 8.52 1.86 6.66
CA ALA A 66 8.76 0.44 6.79
C ALA A 66 10.00 -0.04 6.02
N ALA A 67 10.67 0.85 5.28
CA ALA A 67 11.89 0.54 4.51
C ALA A 67 11.70 -0.54 3.43
N PHE A 68 10.58 -0.46 2.69
CA PHE A 68 10.39 -1.25 1.47
C PHE A 68 11.47 -0.95 0.42
N ASP A 69 11.75 -1.93 -0.44
CA ASP A 69 12.75 -1.76 -1.51
C ASP A 69 12.38 -0.58 -2.42
N LYS A 70 13.40 0.13 -2.92
CA LYS A 70 13.20 1.32 -3.77
C LYS A 70 12.47 1.06 -5.08
N ASN A 71 12.43 -0.18 -5.54
CA ASN A 71 11.70 -0.59 -6.73
C ASN A 71 10.23 -0.90 -6.44
N THR A 72 9.79 -0.78 -5.17
CA THR A 72 8.38 -0.91 -4.80
C THR A 72 7.58 0.23 -5.43
N THR A 73 6.43 -0.11 -6.02
CA THR A 73 5.52 0.86 -6.64
C THR A 73 4.13 0.77 -6.03
N VAL A 74 3.39 1.87 -6.14
CA VAL A 74 1.97 1.93 -5.83
C VAL A 74 1.21 2.23 -7.12
N GLU A 75 0.23 1.40 -7.45
CA GLU A 75 -0.65 1.56 -8.61
C GLU A 75 -2.02 2.06 -8.16
N ILE A 76 -2.53 3.09 -8.82
CA ILE A 76 -3.90 3.57 -8.62
C ILE A 76 -4.53 3.94 -9.97
N GLY A 77 -5.66 3.32 -10.30
CA GLY A 77 -6.34 3.55 -11.57
C GLY A 77 -5.46 3.28 -12.82
N GLY A 78 -4.57 2.28 -12.76
CA GLY A 78 -3.66 1.92 -13.85
C GLY A 78 -2.41 2.80 -13.97
N MET A 79 -2.16 3.69 -13.01
CA MET A 79 -0.94 4.51 -12.95
C MET A 79 -0.04 4.03 -11.82
N GLU A 80 1.13 3.51 -12.16
CA GLU A 80 2.18 3.13 -11.22
C GLU A 80 3.11 4.30 -10.90
N ILE A 81 3.43 4.47 -9.61
CA ILE A 81 4.34 5.50 -9.11
C ILE A 81 5.31 4.86 -8.11
N GLY A 82 6.61 5.16 -8.23
CA GLY A 82 7.61 4.69 -7.27
C GLY A 82 7.40 5.27 -5.88
N ILE A 83 7.68 4.48 -4.84
CA ILE A 83 7.49 4.94 -3.46
C ILE A 83 8.47 6.07 -3.07
N TYR A 84 9.62 6.22 -3.74
CA TYR A 84 10.62 7.28 -3.47
C TYR A 84 10.69 8.41 -4.52
N GLU A 85 9.77 8.41 -5.49
CA GLU A 85 9.61 9.52 -6.46
C GLU A 85 8.69 10.63 -5.94
#